data_AF-A0AAW5FRH4-F1
#
_entry.id   AF-A0AAW5FRH4-F1
#
_cell.length_a   1.000
_cell.length_b   1.000
_cell.length_c   1.000
_cell.angle_alpha   90.00
_cell.angle_beta   90.00
_cell.angle_gamma   90.00
#
_symmetry.space_group_name_H-M   'P 1'
#
loop_
_entity.id
_entity.type
_entity.pdbx_description
1 polymer ?
#
loop_
_entity_poly.entity_id
_entity_poly.type
_entity_poly.pdbx_seq_one_letter_code
_entity_poly.pdbx_strand_id
1 'polypeptide(L)'
;MEGITSAEGIVKHEPEKVIVSVFLLTGYDHSAAEWLQKAWRQIHLDSGESWWLLVPTKNPQSEGQPVDIDEELSAELREMYGVTEEQTPCMVFDNFIEEAQQNVLSLKGDETLRKNMMLKMSRLIKDEVDKLGDKPRSDRWRRQVTGRVFNSAQWERAEIKLLHVAKKAASVLVEKGSGIVLGIPS
;
A
#
# COMPACT_ATOMS: atom_id res chain seq x y z
N MET A 1 -5.19 2.02 13.11
CA MET A 1 -6.18 1.42 12.20
C MET A 1 -7.53 1.77 12.74
N GLU A 2 -8.48 2.03 11.87
CA GLU A 2 -9.85 2.36 12.24
C GLU A 2 -10.80 1.43 11.49
N GLY A 3 -11.70 0.79 12.22
CA GLY A 3 -12.73 -0.08 11.65
C GLY A 3 -13.86 0.76 11.07
N ILE A 4 -14.20 0.51 9.81
CA ILE A 4 -15.39 1.09 9.15
C ILE A 4 -16.42 0.00 8.92
N THR A 5 -17.69 0.35 9.05
CA THR A 5 -18.84 -0.55 8.86
C THR A 5 -19.70 -0.17 7.65
N SER A 6 -19.34 0.89 6.92
CA SER A 6 -20.03 1.31 5.69
C SER A 6 -19.12 2.20 4.84
N ALA A 7 -19.46 2.34 3.56
CA ALA A 7 -18.76 3.24 2.64
C ALA A 7 -18.84 4.71 3.06
N GLU A 8 -19.98 5.17 3.61
CA GLU A 8 -20.14 6.54 4.11
C GLU A 8 -19.22 6.84 5.29
N GLY A 9 -18.76 5.80 6.01
CA GLY A 9 -17.73 5.92 7.03
C GLY A 9 -16.44 6.55 6.51
N ILE A 10 -16.09 6.30 5.26
CA ILE A 10 -14.86 6.81 4.62
C ILE A 10 -14.94 8.33 4.46
N VAL A 11 -16.09 8.84 4.01
CA VAL A 11 -16.33 10.28 3.74
C VAL A 11 -16.19 11.13 5.01
N LYS A 12 -16.43 10.56 6.20
CA LYS A 12 -16.25 11.27 7.48
C LYS A 12 -14.81 11.74 7.71
N HIS A 13 -13.83 11.11 7.07
CA HIS A 13 -12.42 11.48 7.18
C HIS A 13 -11.97 12.53 6.16
N GLU A 14 -12.84 12.89 5.19
CA GLU A 14 -12.52 13.91 4.20
C GLU A 14 -12.13 15.27 4.82
N PRO A 15 -12.82 15.79 5.86
CA PRO A 15 -12.52 17.09 6.46
C PRO A 15 -11.17 17.16 7.17
N GLU A 16 -10.59 16.03 7.59
CA GLU A 16 -9.33 16.02 8.34
C GLU A 16 -8.11 16.34 7.48
N LYS A 17 -8.24 16.26 6.15
CA LYS A 17 -7.16 16.53 5.18
C LYS A 17 -5.89 15.71 5.43
N VAL A 18 -6.04 14.55 6.06
CA VAL A 18 -4.98 13.56 6.30
C VAL A 18 -5.00 12.47 5.23
N ILE A 19 -3.91 11.70 5.15
CA ILE A 19 -3.83 10.57 4.22
C ILE A 19 -4.73 9.45 4.73
N VAL A 20 -5.65 9.02 3.88
CA VAL A 20 -6.57 7.91 4.13
C VAL A 20 -6.26 6.80 3.15
N SER A 21 -6.09 5.59 3.69
CA SER A 21 -6.01 4.37 2.91
C SER A 21 -7.10 3.42 3.36
N VAL A 22 -7.73 2.74 2.41
CA VAL A 22 -8.69 1.66 2.66
C VAL A 22 -8.03 0.32 2.37
N PHE A 23 -8.08 -0.61 3.31
CA PHE A 23 -7.56 -1.97 3.13
C PHE A 23 -8.67 -2.89 2.62
N LEU A 24 -8.45 -3.54 1.47
CA LEU A 24 -9.43 -4.42 0.84
C LEU A 24 -8.84 -5.83 0.62
N LEU A 25 -9.67 -6.84 0.84
CA LEU A 25 -9.32 -8.27 0.74
C LEU A 25 -10.50 -9.13 0.28
N THR A 26 -10.24 -10.42 0.02
CA THR A 26 -11.19 -11.39 -0.53
C THR A 26 -11.55 -12.54 0.42
N GLY A 27 -11.23 -12.43 1.72
CA GLY A 27 -11.52 -13.45 2.74
C GLY A 27 -10.44 -14.54 2.86
N TYR A 28 -9.76 -14.88 1.77
CA TYR A 28 -8.62 -15.81 1.80
C TYR A 28 -7.31 -15.20 2.35
N ASP A 29 -7.32 -13.91 2.66
CA ASP A 29 -6.12 -13.11 2.96
C ASP A 29 -5.84 -12.92 4.47
N HIS A 30 -6.27 -13.85 5.32
CA HIS A 30 -6.13 -13.76 6.79
C HIS A 30 -4.70 -13.42 7.23
N SER A 31 -3.70 -14.06 6.61
CA SER A 31 -2.28 -13.78 6.90
C SER A 31 -1.83 -12.37 6.52
N ALA A 32 -2.44 -11.76 5.49
CA ALA A 32 -2.15 -10.39 5.09
C ALA A 32 -2.76 -9.39 6.07
N ALA A 33 -3.95 -9.66 6.59
CA ALA A 33 -4.60 -8.86 7.63
C ALA A 33 -3.80 -8.84 8.94
N GLU A 34 -3.40 -10.01 9.46
CA GLU A 34 -2.57 -10.09 10.68
C GLU A 34 -1.24 -9.36 10.53
N TRP A 35 -0.60 -9.55 9.37
CA TRP A 35 0.65 -8.89 9.06
C TRP A 35 0.48 -7.36 8.97
N LEU A 36 -0.56 -6.90 8.28
CA LEU A 36 -0.80 -5.47 8.09
C LEU A 36 -1.05 -4.77 9.42
N GLN A 37 -1.78 -5.42 10.34
CA GLN A 37 -2.01 -4.88 11.67
C GLN A 37 -0.71 -4.66 12.45
N LYS A 38 0.17 -5.66 12.47
CA LYS A 38 1.49 -5.55 13.12
C LYS A 38 2.35 -4.48 12.48
N ALA A 39 2.38 -4.43 11.15
CA ALA A 39 3.14 -3.44 10.40
C ALA A 39 2.63 -2.02 10.64
N TRP A 40 1.30 -1.81 10.67
CA TRP A 40 0.70 -0.50 10.84
C TRP A 40 0.99 0.11 12.20
N ARG A 41 0.92 -0.70 13.27
CA ARG A 41 1.30 -0.26 14.61
C ARG A 41 2.77 0.19 14.66
N GLN A 42 3.68 -0.57 14.03
CA GLN A 42 5.09 -0.19 13.96
C GLN A 42 5.30 1.12 13.20
N ILE A 43 4.56 1.32 12.10
CA ILE A 43 4.64 2.57 11.32
C ILE A 43 4.24 3.77 12.15
N HIS A 44 3.13 3.68 12.91
CA HIS A 44 2.69 4.76 13.79
C HIS A 44 3.72 5.09 14.87
N LEU A 45 4.36 4.06 15.45
CA LEU A 45 5.44 4.25 16.42
C LEU A 45 6.66 4.94 15.79
N ASP A 46 7.06 4.53 14.58
CA ASP A 46 8.24 5.04 13.90
C ASP A 46 8.03 6.45 13.32
N SER A 47 6.83 6.75 12.81
CA SER A 47 6.53 8.03 12.16
C SER A 47 6.09 9.11 13.15
N GLY A 48 5.51 8.72 14.28
CA GLY A 48 4.86 9.62 15.22
C GLY A 48 3.57 10.26 14.67
N GLU A 49 3.02 9.72 13.57
CA GLU A 49 2.09 10.46 12.73
C GLU A 49 0.79 9.76 12.32
N SER A 50 -0.13 10.61 11.88
CA SER A 50 -1.59 10.46 11.77
C SER A 50 -2.06 10.17 10.33
N TRP A 51 -1.78 8.97 9.84
CA TRP A 51 -2.51 8.39 8.69
C TRP A 51 -3.57 7.40 9.16
N TRP A 52 -4.67 7.34 8.41
CA TRP A 52 -5.74 6.39 8.67
C TRP A 52 -5.62 5.20 7.71
N LEU A 53 -5.53 4.00 8.28
CA LEU A 53 -5.93 2.78 7.58
C LEU A 53 -7.35 2.47 8.02
N LEU A 54 -8.27 2.64 7.10
CA LEU A 54 -9.64 2.19 7.25
C LEU A 54 -9.69 0.71 6.86
N VAL A 55 -10.28 -0.09 7.73
CA VAL A 55 -10.47 -1.52 7.50
C VAL A 55 -11.96 -1.82 7.55
N PRO A 56 -12.53 -2.46 6.52
CA PRO A 56 -13.90 -2.97 6.58
C PRO A 56 -14.03 -3.99 7.70
N THR A 57 -14.88 -3.72 8.68
CA THR A 57 -15.05 -4.57 9.86
C THR A 57 -16.52 -4.67 10.23
N LYS A 58 -16.92 -5.81 10.79
CA LYS A 58 -18.27 -6.03 11.35
C LYS A 58 -18.49 -5.23 12.63
N ASN A 59 -17.39 -4.92 13.33
CA ASN A 59 -17.40 -4.12 14.55
C ASN A 59 -16.34 -3.00 14.45
N PRO A 60 -16.73 -1.72 14.48
CA PRO A 60 -15.81 -0.60 14.29
C PRO A 60 -14.79 -0.46 15.44
N GLN A 61 -15.06 -1.07 16.59
CA GLN A 61 -14.11 -1.12 17.72
C GLN A 61 -13.04 -2.20 17.54
N SER A 62 -13.22 -3.13 16.59
CA SER A 62 -12.16 -4.06 16.24
C SER A 62 -11.06 -3.30 15.48
N GLU A 63 -9.82 -3.40 15.93
CA GLU A 63 -8.68 -2.75 15.26
C GLU A 63 -8.29 -3.48 13.94
N GLY A 64 -9.28 -3.94 13.16
CA GLY A 64 -9.08 -4.72 11.95
C GLY A 64 -8.48 -6.10 12.23
N GLN A 65 -8.89 -6.76 13.30
CA GLN A 65 -8.54 -8.17 13.53
C GLN A 65 -9.11 -9.03 12.39
N PRO A 66 -8.39 -10.04 11.87
CA PRO A 66 -8.85 -10.83 10.73
C PRO A 66 -10.27 -11.40 10.88
N VAL A 67 -10.61 -11.86 12.09
CA VAL A 67 -11.93 -12.44 12.41
C VAL A 67 -13.08 -11.43 12.32
N ASP A 68 -12.78 -10.15 12.50
CA ASP A 68 -13.77 -9.09 12.54
C ASP A 68 -13.89 -8.37 11.19
N ILE A 69 -13.11 -8.78 10.17
CA ILE A 69 -13.16 -8.16 8.85
C ILE A 69 -14.49 -8.48 8.18
N ASP A 70 -15.06 -7.46 7.56
CA ASP A 70 -16.28 -7.57 6.78
C ASP A 70 -15.93 -7.81 5.30
N GLU A 71 -16.09 -9.06 4.85
CA GLU A 71 -15.82 -9.48 3.48
C GLU A 71 -16.85 -8.90 2.49
N GLU A 72 -18.11 -8.75 2.91
CA GLU A 72 -19.17 -8.22 2.06
C GLU A 72 -18.93 -6.73 1.81
N LEU A 73 -18.64 -5.97 2.87
CA LEU A 73 -18.26 -4.56 2.74
C LEU A 73 -16.93 -4.40 1.96
N SER A 74 -15.97 -5.33 2.15
CA SER A 74 -14.75 -5.32 1.33
C SER A 74 -15.07 -5.51 -0.15
N ALA A 75 -16.03 -6.37 -0.50
CA ALA A 75 -16.46 -6.57 -1.88
C ALA A 75 -17.15 -5.33 -2.46
N GLU A 76 -18.08 -4.73 -1.72
CA GLU A 76 -18.76 -3.48 -2.11
C GLU A 76 -17.75 -2.36 -2.38
N LEU A 77 -16.80 -2.14 -1.47
CA LEU A 77 -15.79 -1.10 -1.63
C LEU A 77 -14.86 -1.38 -2.81
N ARG A 78 -14.54 -2.65 -3.12
CA ARG A 78 -13.77 -3.00 -4.32
C ARG A 78 -14.49 -2.56 -5.58
N GLU A 79 -15.80 -2.84 -5.68
CA GLU A 79 -16.61 -2.42 -6.83
C GLU A 79 -16.63 -0.90 -6.96
N MET A 80 -16.87 -0.17 -5.85
CA MET A 80 -16.86 1.29 -5.82
C MET A 80 -15.52 1.89 -6.27
N TYR A 81 -14.39 1.30 -5.89
CA TYR A 81 -13.06 1.76 -6.29
C TYR A 81 -12.59 1.19 -7.64
N GLY A 82 -13.37 0.35 -8.31
CA GLY A 82 -12.98 -0.31 -9.56
C GLY A 82 -11.80 -1.28 -9.41
N VAL A 83 -11.66 -1.91 -8.24
CA VAL A 83 -10.58 -2.85 -7.91
C VAL A 83 -11.00 -4.28 -8.24
N THR A 84 -10.19 -4.98 -9.04
CA THR A 84 -10.45 -6.40 -9.35
C THR A 84 -9.98 -7.32 -8.24
N GLU A 85 -10.54 -8.53 -8.16
CA GLU A 85 -10.13 -9.54 -7.16
C GLU A 85 -8.64 -9.86 -7.25
N GLU A 86 -8.06 -9.89 -8.46
CA GLU A 86 -6.65 -10.20 -8.65
C GLU A 86 -5.71 -9.13 -8.09
N GLN A 87 -6.20 -7.93 -7.77
CA GLN A 87 -5.39 -6.87 -7.16
C GLN A 87 -5.31 -7.01 -5.63
N THR A 88 -6.23 -7.73 -5.01
CA THR A 88 -6.32 -7.94 -3.55
C THR A 88 -5.33 -8.99 -3.03
N PRO A 89 -4.85 -8.93 -1.77
CA PRO A 89 -5.12 -7.88 -0.80
C PRO A 89 -4.44 -6.59 -1.24
N CYS A 90 -5.06 -5.44 -1.04
CA CYS A 90 -4.54 -4.15 -1.50
C CYS A 90 -4.89 -2.99 -0.56
N MET A 91 -4.11 -1.93 -0.67
CA MET A 91 -4.38 -0.62 -0.11
C MET A 91 -4.84 0.33 -1.21
N VAL A 92 -6.02 0.92 -1.06
CA VAL A 92 -6.51 2.00 -1.92
C VAL A 92 -6.24 3.31 -1.20
N PHE A 93 -5.47 4.22 -1.80
CA PHE A 93 -5.29 5.56 -1.26
C PHE A 93 -6.39 6.48 -1.79
N ASP A 94 -7.30 6.85 -0.91
CA ASP A 94 -8.45 7.68 -1.25
C ASP A 94 -8.07 9.17 -1.20
N ASN A 95 -8.25 9.85 -2.35
CA ASN A 95 -8.02 11.29 -2.46
C ASN A 95 -9.29 12.13 -2.35
N PHE A 96 -10.46 11.49 -2.17
CA PHE A 96 -11.79 12.09 -2.13
C PHE A 96 -12.08 12.94 -3.37
N ILE A 97 -11.79 12.37 -4.55
CA ILE A 97 -12.11 12.97 -5.85
C ILE A 97 -12.86 11.92 -6.64
N GLU A 98 -14.16 12.17 -6.84
CA GLU A 98 -15.10 11.25 -7.50
C GLU A 98 -14.65 10.90 -8.93
N GLU A 99 -14.06 11.86 -9.65
CA GLU A 99 -13.67 11.72 -11.06
C GLU A 99 -12.23 11.18 -11.25
N ALA A 100 -11.46 10.97 -10.17
CA ALA A 100 -10.07 10.55 -10.27
C ALA A 100 -9.90 9.05 -10.04
N GLN A 101 -9.02 8.43 -10.83
CA GLN A 101 -8.56 7.08 -10.53
C GLN A 101 -7.82 7.08 -9.19
N GLN A 102 -8.24 6.21 -8.27
CA GLN A 102 -7.57 6.04 -6.98
C GLN A 102 -6.24 5.29 -7.16
N ASN A 103 -5.29 5.56 -6.27
CA ASN A 103 -4.00 4.87 -6.29
C ASN A 103 -4.15 3.52 -5.58
N VAL A 104 -4.09 2.42 -6.33
CA VAL A 104 -4.29 1.06 -5.81
C VAL A 104 -2.95 0.35 -5.68
N LEU A 105 -2.52 0.12 -4.44
CA LEU A 105 -1.31 -0.61 -4.12
C LEU A 105 -1.69 -2.03 -3.72
N SER A 106 -1.56 -2.97 -4.65
CA SER A 106 -1.62 -4.40 -4.30
C SER A 106 -0.57 -4.70 -3.24
N LEU A 107 -0.86 -5.65 -2.34
CA LEU A 107 0.02 -6.18 -1.32
C LEU A 107 0.42 -7.63 -1.60
N LYS A 108 0.06 -8.19 -2.76
CA LYS A 108 0.55 -9.50 -3.21
C LYS A 108 2.08 -9.51 -3.24
N GLY A 109 2.70 -10.47 -2.57
CA GLY A 109 4.15 -10.59 -2.44
C GLY A 109 4.55 -11.29 -1.14
N ASP A 110 5.83 -11.61 -0.99
CA ASP A 110 6.35 -12.14 0.27
C ASP A 110 6.32 -11.08 1.39
N GLU A 111 6.46 -11.53 2.64
CA GLU A 111 6.41 -10.68 3.83
C GLU A 111 7.52 -9.62 3.87
N THR A 112 8.71 -9.94 3.36
CA THR A 112 9.88 -9.05 3.39
C THR A 112 9.65 -7.85 2.48
N LEU A 113 9.17 -8.09 1.26
CA LEU A 113 8.79 -7.04 0.32
C LEU A 113 7.73 -6.12 0.92
N ARG A 114 6.69 -6.71 1.51
CA ARG A 114 5.61 -5.95 2.15
C ARG A 114 6.15 -5.08 3.29
N LYS A 115 7.05 -5.60 4.12
CA LYS A 115 7.67 -4.87 5.23
C LYS A 115 8.52 -3.68 4.77
N ASN A 116 9.39 -3.89 3.78
CA ASN A 116 10.26 -2.83 3.28
C ASN A 116 9.46 -1.67 2.66
N MET A 117 8.45 -2.02 1.87
CA MET A 117 7.51 -1.06 1.27
C MET A 117 6.87 -0.18 2.36
N MET A 118 6.37 -0.79 3.43
CA MET A 118 5.75 -0.06 4.54
C MET A 118 6.73 0.84 5.31
N LEU A 119 7.95 0.37 5.58
CA LEU A 119 8.98 1.20 6.24
C LEU A 119 9.36 2.41 5.37
N LYS A 120 9.47 2.22 4.07
CA LYS A 120 9.74 3.30 3.12
C LYS A 120 8.60 4.31 3.08
N MET A 121 7.35 3.83 3.07
CA MET A 121 6.17 4.69 3.15
C MET A 121 6.15 5.48 4.47
N SER A 122 6.42 4.84 5.60
CA SER A 122 6.51 5.50 6.92
C SER A 122 7.53 6.64 6.92
N ARG A 123 8.75 6.40 6.44
CA ARG A 123 9.80 7.43 6.34
C ARG A 123 9.39 8.59 5.45
N LEU A 124 8.79 8.30 4.29
CA LEU A 124 8.32 9.36 3.39
C LEU A 124 7.21 10.20 4.01
N ILE A 125 6.26 9.57 4.68
CA ILE A 125 5.18 10.28 5.38
C ILE A 125 5.79 11.16 6.47
N LYS A 126 6.69 10.60 7.29
CA LYS A 126 7.39 11.36 8.31
C LYS A 126 8.11 12.57 7.73
N ASP A 127 8.92 12.38 6.68
CA ASP A 127 9.65 13.47 6.04
C ASP A 127 8.73 14.56 5.50
N GLU A 128 7.58 14.19 4.92
CA GLU A 128 6.62 15.16 4.37
C GLU A 128 5.84 15.89 5.47
N VAL A 129 5.58 15.25 6.61
CA VAL A 129 4.97 15.90 7.78
C VAL A 129 5.98 16.80 8.48
N ASP A 130 7.21 16.33 8.71
CA ASP A 130 8.29 17.12 9.32
C ASP A 130 8.58 18.38 8.46
N LYS A 131 8.53 18.27 7.11
CA LYS A 131 8.63 19.43 6.18
C LYS A 131 7.43 20.37 6.24
N LEU A 132 6.23 19.85 6.52
CA LEU A 132 5.03 20.67 6.67
C LEU A 132 5.16 21.55 7.92
N GLY A 133 5.72 21.00 9.00
CA GLY A 133 5.85 21.67 10.29
C GLY A 133 4.48 22.08 10.83
N ASP A 134 4.36 23.30 11.34
CA ASP A 134 3.11 23.82 11.92
C ASP A 134 2.07 24.28 10.89
N LYS A 135 2.34 24.10 9.58
CA LYS A 135 1.42 24.53 8.54
C LYS A 135 0.19 23.61 8.50
N PRO A 136 -1.03 24.16 8.31
CA PRO A 136 -2.22 23.33 8.18
C PRO A 136 -2.12 22.43 6.94
N ARG A 137 -2.60 21.20 7.08
CA ARG A 137 -2.72 20.25 5.96
C ARG A 137 -3.74 20.78 4.95
N SER A 138 -3.42 20.65 3.66
CA SER A 138 -4.29 21.06 2.56
C SER A 138 -4.59 19.87 1.65
N ASP A 139 -5.67 19.95 0.87
CA ASP A 139 -5.99 18.94 -0.15
C ASP A 139 -4.84 18.75 -1.14
N ARG A 140 -4.18 19.84 -1.54
CA ARG A 140 -3.01 19.78 -2.43
C ARG A 140 -1.87 19.00 -1.79
N TRP A 141 -1.58 19.25 -0.51
CA TRP A 141 -0.54 18.52 0.22
C TRP A 141 -0.88 17.04 0.29
N ARG A 142 -2.10 16.69 0.73
CA ARG A 142 -2.56 15.29 0.82
C ARG A 142 -2.35 14.55 -0.49
N ARG A 143 -2.80 15.11 -1.61
CA ARG A 143 -2.64 14.51 -2.95
C ARG A 143 -1.18 14.31 -3.35
N GLN A 144 -0.33 15.30 -3.09
CA GLN A 144 1.09 15.23 -3.42
C GLN A 144 1.80 14.13 -2.62
N VAL A 145 1.52 14.04 -1.31
CA VAL A 145 2.11 13.01 -0.46
C VAL A 145 1.58 11.63 -0.86
N THR A 146 0.27 11.47 -1.05
CA THR A 146 -0.33 10.22 -1.55
C THR A 146 0.34 9.74 -2.84
N GLY A 147 0.49 10.61 -3.84
CA GLY A 147 1.14 10.26 -5.10
C GLY A 147 2.61 9.85 -4.93
N ARG A 148 3.37 10.56 -4.07
CA ARG A 148 4.78 10.22 -3.79
C ARG A 148 4.91 8.87 -3.08
N VAL A 149 4.09 8.63 -2.06
CA VAL A 149 4.04 7.39 -1.29
C VAL A 149 3.71 6.22 -2.23
N PHE A 150 2.65 6.35 -3.04
CA PHE A 150 2.25 5.34 -3.99
C PHE A 150 3.35 5.03 -5.01
N ASN A 151 3.90 6.05 -5.66
CA ASN A 151 4.94 5.86 -6.67
C ASN A 151 6.16 5.15 -6.06
N SER A 152 6.63 5.61 -4.90
CA SER A 152 7.78 5.03 -4.20
C SER A 152 7.60 3.55 -3.87
N ALA A 153 6.38 3.15 -3.50
CA ALA A 153 6.03 1.76 -3.19
C ALA A 153 5.96 0.88 -4.46
N GLN A 154 5.54 1.43 -5.60
CA GLN A 154 5.53 0.72 -6.88
C GLN A 154 6.95 0.45 -7.40
N TRP A 155 7.88 1.39 -7.24
CA TRP A 155 9.27 1.25 -7.71
C TRP A 155 9.96 0.02 -7.13
N GLU A 156 9.73 -0.32 -5.86
CA GLU A 156 10.35 -1.49 -5.23
C GLU A 156 9.85 -2.81 -5.84
N ARG A 157 8.56 -2.86 -6.20
CA ARG A 157 7.99 -4.01 -6.94
C ARG A 157 8.58 -4.12 -8.34
N ALA A 158 8.79 -2.99 -9.01
CA ALA A 158 9.41 -2.95 -10.34
C ALA A 158 10.89 -3.38 -10.27
N GLU A 159 11.66 -2.88 -9.29
CA GLU A 159 13.06 -3.25 -9.07
C GLU A 159 13.22 -4.75 -8.79
N ILE A 160 12.37 -5.35 -7.95
CA ILE A 160 12.40 -6.79 -7.68
C ILE A 160 12.05 -7.61 -8.92
N LYS A 161 11.02 -7.19 -9.68
CA LYS A 161 10.67 -7.86 -10.95
C LYS A 161 11.82 -7.77 -11.96
N LEU A 162 12.46 -6.61 -12.08
CA LEU A 162 13.62 -6.40 -12.95
C LEU A 162 14.81 -7.26 -12.52
N LEU A 163 15.14 -7.32 -11.23
CA LEU A 163 16.19 -8.17 -10.69
C LEU A 163 15.89 -9.67 -10.92
N HIS A 164 14.63 -10.09 -10.78
CA HIS A 164 14.23 -11.47 -11.04
C HIS A 164 14.37 -11.84 -12.52
N VAL A 165 13.92 -10.96 -13.42
CA VAL A 165 14.09 -11.14 -14.87
C VAL A 165 15.57 -11.14 -15.24
N ALA A 166 16.37 -10.24 -14.68
CA ALA A 166 17.82 -10.18 -14.92
C ALA A 166 18.53 -11.44 -14.43
N LYS A 167 18.19 -11.96 -13.24
CA LYS A 167 18.74 -13.23 -12.72
C LYS A 167 18.35 -14.43 -13.59
N LYS A 168 17.11 -14.49 -14.07
CA LYS A 168 16.63 -15.53 -14.98
C LYS A 168 17.30 -15.44 -16.36
N ALA A 169 17.50 -14.23 -16.87
CA ALA A 169 18.23 -14.01 -18.11
C ALA A 169 19.70 -14.45 -17.96
N ALA A 170 20.34 -14.11 -16.85
CA ALA A 170 21.70 -14.54 -16.55
C ALA A 170 21.82 -16.06 -16.40
N SER A 171 20.88 -16.73 -15.72
CA SER A 171 20.91 -18.19 -15.57
C SER A 171 20.73 -18.91 -16.91
N VAL A 172 19.83 -18.42 -17.78
CA VAL A 172 19.65 -18.97 -19.14
C VAL A 172 20.90 -18.75 -20.01
N LEU A 173 21.59 -17.61 -19.85
CA LEU A 173 22.85 -17.36 -20.57
C LEU A 173 23.98 -18.29 -20.09
N VAL A 174 24.01 -18.63 -18.81
CA VAL A 174 24.99 -19.56 -18.22
C VAL A 174 24.68 -21.02 -18.61
N GLU A 175 23.41 -21.43 -18.60
CA GLU A 175 22.97 -22.77 -19.04
C GLU A 175 23.15 -22.99 -20.55
N LYS A 176 23.06 -21.93 -21.35
CA LYS A 176 23.30 -21.97 -22.81
C LYS A 176 24.76 -21.94 -23.23
N GLY A 177 25.71 -22.17 -22.30
CA GLY A 177 27.14 -22.36 -22.52
C GLY A 177 27.57 -22.40 -23.99
N SER A 178 27.71 -21.22 -24.58
CA SER A 178 28.26 -21.00 -25.90
C SER A 178 29.15 -19.79 -25.73
N GLY A 179 30.45 -20.04 -25.63
CA GLY A 179 31.46 -19.09 -25.20
C GLY A 179 31.35 -17.73 -25.89
N ILE A 180 31.08 -16.69 -25.11
CA ILE A 180 31.35 -15.32 -25.53
C ILE A 180 32.77 -15.01 -25.07
N VAL A 181 33.71 -15.12 -26.01
CA VAL A 181 35.07 -14.58 -25.85
C VAL A 181 34.93 -13.06 -25.88
N LEU A 182 35.09 -12.42 -24.72
CA LEU A 182 35.28 -10.98 -24.64
C LEU A 182 36.68 -10.66 -25.19
N GLY A 183 36.74 -10.22 -26.46
CA GLY A 183 37.94 -9.66 -27.04
C GLY A 183 38.33 -8.38 -26.30
N ILE A 184 39.47 -8.40 -25.62
CA ILE A 184 40.11 -7.20 -25.08
C ILE A 184 40.74 -6.48 -26.28
N PRO A 185 40.40 -5.20 -26.55
CA PRO A 185 41.05 -4.45 -27.61
C PRO A 185 42.47 -4.09 -27.17
N SER A 186 43.44 -4.54 -27.97
CA SER A 186 44.86 -4.16 -27.91
C SER A 186 45.11 -2.80 -28.54
#